data_AF-A0A8B7DFF9-F1
#
_entry.id   AF-A0A8B7DFF9-F1
#
_cell.length_a   1.000
_cell.length_b   1.000
_cell.length_c   1.000
_cell.angle_alpha   90.00
_cell.angle_beta   90.00
_cell.angle_gamma   90.00
#
_symmetry.space_group_name_H-M   'P 1'
#
loop_
_entity.id
_entity.type
_entity.pdbx_description
1 polymer ?
#
loop_
_entity_poly.entity_id
_entity_poly.type
_entity_poly.pdbx_seq_one_letter_code
_entity_poly.pdbx_strand_id
1 'polypeptide(L)'
;MLTGLKTVEQVLSKSLKEIQQFKNIELDNTITLSTGGTPLSLQIGKKPTLKTISTQTFYNIKRKHDMSDYTIDSIAMELRKDLGRLGVESNSSKKIKTRSHALNNYYSVEKVEFLSKNKVKENKTIESVIKDLVYVKDPVSLVNHVCIARGLEVENVIIRIGIDSGQGSLKVIMNVFNKEINYDSKETKNTGVNKVIILAFAKNFYLAADLKLCNIVLGLSGHGGKYSCLFCDGDKTNLGELRTFNMLKNTYKNFAESGFKKSSMQLYKNVIHPCLLVESGEMYVLDVIPPPELHLMMKIITEISNVFCKEPDVALWLKKHGIIWHGYNGGGLDGRNANKIRKLLPNLEKFILDNFSSYYPVVELLKSFSSVVNMCFGMKLHDGYADAIATYIRKLKENQEYVKTTFNHNLSMGWKGHIIEHYLVMFLNRTKLPLGVFSEQCSESVHHNMLKTLSRFSTSEFRENHGELLRKAIVEYSSHRI
;
A
#
# COMPACT_ATOMS: atom_id res chain seq x y z
N MET A 1 -52.41 -40.58 14.37
CA MET A 1 -51.39 -41.06 13.40
C MET A 1 -49.96 -41.02 13.95
N LEU A 2 -49.53 -39.95 14.64
CA LEU A 2 -48.15 -39.83 15.18
C LEU A 2 -47.77 -40.85 16.28
N THR A 3 -48.73 -41.37 17.05
CA THR A 3 -48.48 -42.37 18.11
C THR A 3 -48.13 -43.75 17.56
N GLY A 4 -48.77 -44.17 16.46
CA GLY A 4 -48.48 -45.46 15.80
C GLY A 4 -47.11 -45.48 15.12
N LEU A 5 -46.68 -44.35 14.54
CA LEU A 5 -45.37 -44.23 13.91
C LEU A 5 -44.23 -44.44 14.93
N LYS A 6 -44.37 -43.84 16.12
CA LYS A 6 -43.37 -43.95 17.20
C LYS A 6 -43.22 -45.38 17.70
N THR A 7 -44.32 -46.13 17.81
CA THR A 7 -44.29 -47.55 18.19
C THR A 7 -43.59 -48.40 17.12
N VAL A 8 -43.87 -48.14 15.84
CA VAL A 8 -43.21 -48.82 14.71
C VAL A 8 -41.71 -48.52 14.69
N GLU A 9 -41.31 -47.26 14.91
CA GLU A 9 -39.90 -46.85 15.00
C GLU A 9 -39.16 -47.52 16.17
N GLN A 10 -39.83 -47.67 17.33
CA GLN A 10 -39.25 -48.35 18.50
C GLN A 10 -39.02 -49.84 18.25
N VAL A 11 -39.99 -50.51 17.63
CA VAL A 11 -39.88 -51.93 17.27
C VAL A 11 -38.75 -52.13 16.25
N LEU A 12 -38.72 -51.31 15.18
CA LEU A 12 -37.65 -51.36 14.17
C LEU A 12 -36.28 -51.10 14.78
N SER A 13 -36.16 -50.11 15.68
CA SER A 13 -34.89 -49.81 16.36
C SER A 13 -34.39 -50.99 17.18
N LYS A 14 -35.28 -51.70 17.88
CA LYS A 14 -34.92 -52.88 18.67
C LYS A 14 -34.44 -54.03 17.76
N SER A 15 -35.20 -54.34 16.72
CA SER A 15 -34.84 -55.40 15.76
C SER A 15 -33.53 -55.10 15.02
N LEU A 16 -33.25 -53.85 14.67
CA LEU A 16 -31.97 -53.46 14.04
C LEU A 16 -30.78 -53.64 14.98
N LYS A 17 -30.94 -53.36 16.28
CA LYS A 17 -29.89 -53.61 17.29
C LYS A 17 -29.62 -55.10 17.51
N GLU A 18 -30.67 -55.92 17.50
CA GLU A 18 -30.54 -57.39 17.59
C GLU A 18 -29.80 -57.95 16.37
N ILE A 19 -30.12 -57.49 15.16
CA ILE A 19 -29.40 -57.88 13.94
C ILE A 19 -27.94 -57.42 13.97
N GLN A 20 -27.69 -56.22 14.50
CA GLN A 20 -26.34 -55.68 14.66
C GLN A 20 -25.49 -56.55 15.61
N GLN A 21 -26.07 -57.00 16.73
CA GLN A 21 -25.42 -57.93 17.66
C GLN A 21 -25.18 -59.30 17.00
N PHE A 22 -26.19 -59.83 16.29
CA PHE A 22 -26.10 -61.15 15.66
C PHE A 22 -25.03 -61.19 14.55
N LYS A 23 -24.87 -60.09 13.81
CA LYS A 23 -23.85 -59.96 12.75
C LYS A 23 -22.51 -59.39 13.24
N ASN A 24 -22.40 -59.10 14.54
CA ASN A 24 -21.22 -58.50 15.17
C ASN A 24 -20.71 -57.21 14.46
N ILE A 25 -21.62 -56.30 14.13
CA ILE A 25 -21.33 -55.07 13.36
C ILE A 25 -21.15 -53.88 14.33
N GLU A 26 -20.02 -53.17 14.27
CA GLU A 26 -19.77 -51.97 15.10
C GLU A 26 -20.74 -50.80 14.79
N LEU A 27 -20.89 -49.86 15.74
CA LEU A 27 -21.61 -48.60 15.50
C LEU A 27 -20.93 -47.81 14.36
N ASP A 28 -21.72 -47.28 13.42
CA ASP A 28 -21.33 -46.56 12.18
C ASP A 28 -21.13 -47.39 10.90
N ASN A 29 -21.42 -48.70 10.93
CA ASN A 29 -21.36 -49.57 9.75
C ASN A 29 -22.72 -49.79 9.02
N THR A 30 -22.64 -50.29 7.79
CA THR A 30 -23.81 -50.61 6.94
C THR A 30 -24.32 -52.02 7.23
N ILE A 31 -25.60 -52.14 7.59
CA ILE A 31 -26.31 -53.42 7.74
C ILE A 31 -27.10 -53.71 6.47
N THR A 32 -26.82 -54.85 5.84
CA THR A 32 -27.63 -55.37 4.73
C THR A 32 -28.69 -56.35 5.27
N LEU A 33 -29.96 -56.04 5.02
CA LEU A 33 -31.12 -56.84 5.38
C LEU A 33 -31.55 -57.73 4.21
N SER A 34 -31.86 -59.00 4.51
CA SER A 34 -32.47 -59.91 3.53
C SER A 34 -33.98 -59.68 3.54
N THR A 35 -34.54 -59.29 2.40
CA THR A 35 -35.96 -58.91 2.25
C THR A 35 -36.76 -59.94 1.45
N GLY A 36 -36.19 -61.11 1.17
CA GLY A 36 -36.76 -62.09 0.24
C GLY A 36 -36.67 -61.68 -1.24
N GLY A 37 -36.10 -60.51 -1.53
CA GLY A 37 -35.82 -59.98 -2.86
C GLY A 37 -34.50 -59.22 -2.86
N THR A 38 -34.46 -58.02 -3.46
CA THR A 38 -33.25 -57.19 -3.49
C THR A 38 -32.87 -56.76 -2.06
N PRO A 39 -31.66 -57.10 -1.57
CA PRO A 39 -31.27 -56.77 -0.21
C PRO A 39 -31.31 -55.27 0.07
N LEU A 40 -31.78 -54.89 1.26
CA LEU A 40 -31.87 -53.49 1.67
C LEU A 40 -30.67 -53.12 2.56
N SER A 41 -29.85 -52.18 2.13
CA SER A 41 -28.68 -51.69 2.89
C SER A 41 -29.01 -50.43 3.69
N LEU A 42 -28.80 -50.49 5.02
CA LEU A 42 -29.06 -49.39 5.96
C LEU A 42 -27.77 -49.02 6.70
N GLN A 43 -27.38 -47.75 6.68
CA GLN A 43 -26.25 -47.25 7.48
C GLN A 43 -26.76 -46.79 8.86
N ILE A 44 -26.22 -47.37 9.93
CA ILE A 44 -26.64 -47.08 11.30
C ILE A 44 -25.50 -46.37 12.03
N GLY A 45 -25.66 -45.08 12.31
CA GLY A 45 -24.59 -44.28 12.90
C GLY A 45 -24.80 -42.77 12.81
N LYS A 46 -23.89 -41.99 13.41
CA LYS A 46 -23.85 -40.54 13.14
C LYS A 46 -23.41 -40.37 11.68
N LYS A 47 -24.21 -39.70 10.86
CA LYS A 47 -23.80 -39.34 9.50
C LYS A 47 -22.46 -38.59 9.61
N PRO A 48 -21.34 -39.11 9.07
CA PRO A 48 -20.09 -38.39 9.14
C PRO A 48 -20.31 -37.04 8.46
N THR A 49 -20.11 -35.96 9.21
CA THR A 49 -20.07 -34.61 8.62
C THR A 49 -18.84 -34.57 7.74
N LEU A 50 -19.00 -34.89 6.46
CA LEU A 50 -17.96 -34.69 5.46
C LEU A 50 -17.52 -33.23 5.55
N LYS A 51 -16.26 -33.00 5.89
CA LYS A 51 -15.69 -31.65 5.90
C LYS A 51 -15.65 -31.15 4.47
N THR A 52 -16.68 -30.41 4.07
CA THR A 52 -16.76 -29.77 2.76
C THR A 52 -15.81 -28.57 2.74
N ILE A 53 -14.95 -28.52 1.72
CA ILE A 53 -14.12 -27.35 1.46
C ILE A 53 -15.04 -26.21 0.97
N SER A 54 -15.08 -25.13 1.75
CA SER A 54 -15.88 -23.94 1.45
C SER A 54 -15.34 -23.17 0.24
N THR A 55 -16.23 -22.46 -0.46
CA THR A 55 -15.86 -21.48 -1.50
C THR A 55 -14.95 -20.39 -0.93
N GLN A 56 -15.12 -20.03 0.35
CA GLN A 56 -14.25 -19.07 1.03
C GLN A 56 -12.79 -19.54 1.10
N THR A 57 -12.55 -20.83 1.27
CA THR A 57 -11.21 -21.41 1.22
C THR A 57 -10.56 -21.19 -0.16
N PHE A 58 -11.30 -21.45 -1.24
CA PHE A 58 -10.81 -21.20 -2.61
C PHE A 58 -10.53 -19.73 -2.86
N TYR A 59 -11.36 -18.81 -2.36
CA TYR A 59 -11.07 -17.38 -2.44
C TYR A 59 -9.80 -16.99 -1.71
N ASN A 60 -9.58 -17.52 -0.50
CA ASN A 60 -8.38 -17.22 0.28
C ASN A 60 -7.11 -17.70 -0.45
N ILE A 61 -7.16 -18.88 -1.07
CA ILE A 61 -6.07 -19.42 -1.90
C ILE A 61 -5.85 -18.54 -3.13
N LYS A 62 -6.94 -18.24 -3.86
CA LYS A 62 -6.91 -17.39 -5.06
C LYS A 62 -6.27 -16.04 -4.77
N ARG A 63 -6.70 -15.36 -3.70
CA ARG A 63 -6.19 -14.06 -3.26
C ARG A 63 -4.73 -14.14 -2.82
N LYS A 64 -4.37 -15.14 -1.99
CA LYS A 64 -3.02 -15.26 -1.43
C LYS A 64 -1.95 -15.54 -2.50
N HIS A 65 -2.32 -16.30 -3.54
CA HIS A 65 -1.40 -16.73 -4.58
C HIS A 65 -1.61 -16.05 -5.94
N ASP A 66 -2.57 -15.12 -6.03
CA ASP A 66 -2.99 -14.44 -7.26
C ASP A 66 -3.26 -15.43 -8.41
N MET A 67 -4.12 -16.42 -8.16
CA MET A 67 -4.47 -17.46 -9.14
C MET A 67 -5.62 -17.03 -10.05
N SER A 68 -5.62 -17.51 -11.30
CA SER A 68 -6.73 -17.30 -12.24
C SER A 68 -7.98 -18.08 -11.83
N ASP A 69 -9.16 -17.67 -12.31
CA ASP A 69 -10.40 -18.44 -12.14
C ASP A 69 -10.27 -19.86 -12.69
N TYR A 70 -9.62 -20.01 -13.85
CA TYR A 70 -9.37 -21.32 -14.46
C TYR A 70 -8.52 -22.24 -13.57
N THR A 71 -7.45 -21.70 -12.98
CA THR A 71 -6.58 -22.46 -12.07
C THR A 71 -7.35 -22.94 -10.83
N ILE A 72 -8.18 -22.07 -10.25
CA ILE A 72 -9.00 -22.44 -9.09
C ILE A 72 -10.08 -23.45 -9.45
N ASP A 73 -10.74 -23.28 -10.60
CA ASP A 73 -11.73 -24.23 -11.11
C ASP A 73 -11.08 -25.62 -11.33
N SER A 74 -9.85 -25.65 -11.85
CA SER A 74 -9.07 -26.89 -12.01
C SER A 74 -8.73 -27.55 -10.67
N ILE A 75 -8.29 -26.77 -9.67
CA ILE A 75 -8.00 -27.30 -8.32
C ILE A 75 -9.29 -27.85 -7.67
N ALA A 76 -10.40 -27.11 -7.78
CA ALA A 76 -11.69 -27.54 -7.25
C ALA A 76 -12.22 -28.79 -7.96
N MET A 77 -11.94 -28.96 -9.25
CA MET A 77 -12.28 -30.16 -10.01
C MET A 77 -11.47 -31.37 -9.53
N GLU A 78 -10.16 -31.23 -9.34
CA GLU A 78 -9.31 -32.33 -8.88
C GLU A 78 -9.68 -32.77 -7.46
N LEU A 79 -9.93 -31.81 -6.55
CA LEU A 79 -10.41 -32.11 -5.20
C LEU A 79 -11.77 -32.83 -5.18
N ARG A 80 -12.64 -32.58 -6.16
CA ARG A 80 -13.93 -33.30 -6.27
C ARG A 80 -13.76 -34.74 -6.74
N LYS A 81 -12.71 -35.05 -7.52
CA LYS A 81 -12.42 -36.43 -7.92
C LYS A 81 -12.00 -37.26 -6.71
N ASP A 82 -11.13 -36.70 -5.87
CA ASP A 82 -10.58 -37.42 -4.72
C ASP A 82 -11.52 -37.44 -3.51
N LEU A 83 -12.15 -36.30 -3.18
CA LEU A 83 -13.01 -36.16 -1.99
C LEU A 83 -14.49 -36.44 -2.27
N GLY A 84 -14.84 -36.74 -3.52
CA GLY A 84 -16.21 -36.90 -3.98
C GLY A 84 -17.00 -35.59 -4.13
N ARG A 85 -18.22 -35.69 -4.66
CA ARG A 85 -19.07 -34.54 -5.02
C ARG A 85 -19.38 -33.59 -3.85
N LEU A 86 -19.45 -34.12 -2.62
CA LEU A 86 -19.72 -33.36 -1.39
C LEU A 86 -18.45 -32.79 -0.72
N GLY A 87 -17.26 -33.16 -1.21
CA GLY A 87 -15.98 -32.68 -0.67
C GLY A 87 -15.71 -31.20 -0.97
N VAL A 88 -16.37 -30.63 -1.99
CA VAL A 88 -16.28 -29.21 -2.36
C VAL A 88 -17.67 -28.61 -2.43
N GLU A 89 -17.82 -27.39 -1.92
CA GLU A 89 -19.09 -26.66 -1.94
C GLU A 89 -19.70 -26.57 -3.36
N SER A 90 -21.02 -26.74 -3.45
CA SER A 90 -21.75 -26.64 -4.71
C SER A 90 -21.69 -25.23 -5.29
N ASN A 91 -21.68 -25.13 -6.62
CA ASN A 91 -21.62 -23.87 -7.36
C ASN A 91 -20.42 -22.97 -7.03
N SER A 92 -19.33 -23.52 -6.47
CA SER A 92 -18.14 -22.73 -6.11
C SER A 92 -17.58 -21.94 -7.30
N SER A 93 -17.49 -22.53 -8.50
CA SER A 93 -17.04 -21.83 -9.73
C SER A 93 -17.91 -20.62 -10.08
N LYS A 94 -19.24 -20.77 -10.02
CA LYS A 94 -20.17 -19.66 -10.29
C LYS A 94 -20.00 -18.54 -9.26
N LYS A 95 -19.94 -18.90 -7.97
CA LYS A 95 -19.69 -17.93 -6.90
C LYS A 95 -18.37 -17.20 -7.15
N ILE A 96 -17.28 -17.94 -7.43
CA ILE A 96 -15.94 -17.39 -7.69
C ILE A 96 -15.97 -16.36 -8.81
N LYS A 97 -16.57 -16.71 -9.95
CA LYS A 97 -16.73 -15.81 -11.11
C LYS A 97 -17.56 -14.58 -10.76
N THR A 98 -18.68 -14.74 -10.05
CA THR A 98 -19.50 -13.60 -9.61
C THR A 98 -18.69 -12.61 -8.77
N ARG A 99 -17.83 -13.12 -7.87
CA ARG A 99 -16.96 -12.26 -7.05
C ARG A 99 -15.82 -11.65 -7.86
N SER A 100 -15.17 -12.38 -8.76
CA SER A 100 -14.12 -11.85 -9.65
C SER A 100 -14.61 -10.68 -10.53
N HIS A 101 -15.92 -10.58 -10.75
CA HIS A 101 -16.56 -9.53 -11.54
C HIS A 101 -17.43 -8.58 -10.71
N ALA A 102 -17.34 -8.61 -9.37
CA ALA A 102 -18.20 -7.82 -8.48
C ALA A 102 -18.11 -6.30 -8.77
N LEU A 103 -16.96 -5.84 -9.23
CA LEU A 103 -16.72 -4.42 -9.50
C LEU A 103 -16.94 -3.98 -10.95
N ASN A 104 -17.41 -4.86 -11.85
CA ASN A 104 -17.48 -4.56 -13.29
C ASN A 104 -18.18 -3.24 -13.60
N ASN A 105 -19.28 -2.94 -12.91
CA ASN A 105 -20.14 -1.78 -13.19
C ASN A 105 -19.52 -0.45 -12.76
N TYR A 106 -18.46 -0.47 -11.94
CA TYR A 106 -17.80 0.74 -11.46
C TYR A 106 -16.72 1.26 -12.42
N TYR A 107 -16.16 0.39 -13.28
CA TYR A 107 -15.03 0.74 -14.13
C TYR A 107 -15.45 1.07 -15.57
N SER A 108 -14.82 2.10 -16.13
CA SER A 108 -14.86 2.45 -17.56
C SER A 108 -13.48 2.49 -18.18
N VAL A 109 -13.48 2.53 -19.51
CA VAL A 109 -12.32 2.80 -20.34
C VAL A 109 -12.59 4.07 -21.14
N GLU A 110 -11.58 4.92 -21.24
CA GLU A 110 -11.59 6.10 -22.10
C GLU A 110 -10.23 6.25 -22.76
N LYS A 111 -10.22 6.76 -24.00
CA LYS A 111 -8.98 7.11 -24.69
C LYS A 111 -8.62 8.54 -24.35
N VAL A 112 -7.49 8.70 -23.67
CA VAL A 112 -7.02 10.00 -23.19
C VAL A 112 -5.71 10.35 -23.88
N GLU A 113 -5.59 11.63 -24.23
CA GLU A 113 -4.38 12.20 -24.80
C GLU A 113 -3.37 12.49 -23.68
N PHE A 114 -2.15 11.98 -23.84
CA PHE A 114 -1.05 12.19 -22.91
C PHE A 114 0.13 12.86 -23.63
N LEU A 115 0.86 13.71 -22.91
CA LEU A 115 2.12 14.28 -23.41
C LEU A 115 3.29 13.37 -23.01
N SER A 116 3.93 12.75 -24.01
CA SER A 116 5.14 11.95 -23.83
C SER A 116 6.38 12.79 -24.16
N LYS A 117 7.43 12.63 -23.34
CA LYS A 117 8.75 13.20 -23.62
C LYS A 117 9.65 12.11 -24.18
N ASN A 118 9.95 12.20 -25.47
CA ASN A 118 10.93 11.33 -26.10
C ASN A 118 12.30 12.00 -26.06
N LYS A 119 13.31 11.26 -25.61
CA LYS A 119 14.72 11.64 -25.71
C LYS A 119 15.32 10.84 -26.87
N VAL A 120 15.54 11.50 -28.00
CA VAL A 120 16.32 10.95 -29.11
C VAL A 120 17.49 11.90 -29.33
N LYS A 121 18.72 11.44 -29.02
CA LYS A 121 20.00 12.15 -29.18
C LYS A 121 19.93 13.65 -28.86
N GLU A 122 20.14 14.00 -27.59
CA GLU A 122 20.20 15.38 -27.02
C GLU A 122 18.98 16.29 -27.23
N ASN A 123 18.17 16.08 -28.27
CA ASN A 123 16.92 16.77 -28.54
C ASN A 123 15.77 16.12 -27.75
N LYS A 124 14.96 16.98 -27.12
CA LYS A 124 13.74 16.59 -26.40
C LYS A 124 12.55 16.94 -27.28
N THR A 125 11.86 15.93 -27.80
CA THR A 125 10.57 16.12 -28.45
C THR A 125 9.46 15.83 -27.45
N ILE A 126 8.42 16.66 -27.47
CA ILE A 126 7.16 16.41 -26.76
C ILE A 126 6.19 15.94 -27.82
N GLU A 127 5.70 14.72 -27.68
CA GLU A 127 4.75 14.12 -28.59
C GLU A 127 3.46 13.82 -27.84
N SER A 128 2.33 14.04 -28.52
CA SER A 128 1.04 13.60 -28.04
C SER A 128 0.89 12.11 -28.31
N VAL A 129 0.49 11.34 -27.29
CA VAL A 129 0.21 9.92 -27.39
C VAL A 129 -1.14 9.61 -26.78
N ILE A 130 -2.00 8.91 -27.53
CA ILE A 130 -3.29 8.46 -27.03
C ILE A 130 -3.08 7.14 -26.27
N LYS A 131 -3.62 7.05 -25.05
CA LYS A 131 -3.58 5.83 -24.23
C LYS A 131 -4.96 5.49 -23.68
N ASP A 132 -5.21 4.21 -23.47
CA ASP A 132 -6.40 3.75 -22.75
C ASP A 132 -6.21 4.01 -21.24
N LEU A 133 -7.14 4.78 -20.67
CA LEU A 133 -7.30 5.01 -19.25
C LEU A 133 -8.46 4.15 -18.74
N VAL A 134 -8.16 3.27 -17.79
CA VAL A 134 -9.18 2.57 -17.01
C VAL A 134 -9.41 3.35 -15.74
N TYR A 135 -10.65 3.70 -15.42
CA TYR A 135 -10.97 4.47 -14.21
C TYR A 135 -12.33 4.10 -13.61
N VAL A 136 -12.53 4.48 -12.35
CA VAL A 136 -13.79 4.34 -11.62
C VAL A 136 -14.65 5.58 -11.88
N LYS A 137 -15.86 5.41 -12.44
CA LYS A 137 -16.78 6.52 -12.76
C LYS A 137 -17.31 7.23 -11.51
N ASP A 138 -17.66 6.43 -10.50
CA ASP A 138 -18.21 6.91 -9.24
C ASP A 138 -17.41 6.31 -8.07
N PRO A 139 -16.36 7.02 -7.62
CA PRO A 139 -15.54 6.58 -6.50
C PRO A 139 -16.32 6.50 -5.19
N VAL A 140 -17.34 7.34 -4.99
CA VAL A 140 -18.12 7.39 -3.75
C VAL A 140 -18.98 6.13 -3.61
N SER A 141 -19.68 5.76 -4.67
CA SER A 141 -20.47 4.51 -4.68
C SER A 141 -19.57 3.28 -4.51
N LEU A 142 -18.37 3.28 -5.11
CA LEU A 142 -17.40 2.21 -4.91
C LEU A 142 -16.94 2.11 -3.44
N VAL A 143 -16.63 3.23 -2.80
CA VAL A 143 -16.26 3.26 -1.37
C VAL A 143 -17.38 2.68 -0.51
N ASN A 144 -18.63 3.09 -0.74
CA ASN A 144 -19.78 2.57 0.00
C ASN A 144 -19.95 1.05 -0.19
N HIS A 145 -19.82 0.56 -1.42
CA HIS A 145 -19.87 -0.87 -1.72
C HIS A 145 -18.77 -1.65 -0.98
N VAL A 146 -17.55 -1.10 -0.93
CA VAL A 146 -16.41 -1.72 -0.24
C VAL A 146 -16.61 -1.72 1.27
N CYS A 147 -17.16 -0.64 1.83
CA CYS A 147 -17.46 -0.57 3.26
C CYS A 147 -18.50 -1.63 3.65
N ILE A 148 -19.60 -1.72 2.90
CA ILE A 148 -20.65 -2.74 3.11
C ILE A 148 -20.07 -4.14 3.00
N ALA A 149 -19.31 -4.43 1.94
CA ALA A 149 -18.74 -5.75 1.72
C ALA A 149 -17.71 -6.17 2.79
N ARG A 150 -17.05 -5.21 3.44
CA ARG A 150 -16.08 -5.44 4.52
C ARG A 150 -16.69 -5.33 5.92
N GLY A 151 -17.98 -5.01 6.06
CA GLY A 151 -18.63 -4.75 7.34
C GLY A 151 -18.04 -3.55 8.08
N LEU A 152 -17.68 -2.49 7.34
CA LEU A 152 -17.12 -1.26 7.89
C LEU A 152 -18.19 -0.16 7.95
N GLU A 153 -18.19 0.60 9.03
CA GLU A 153 -19.01 1.81 9.17
C GLU A 153 -18.32 2.99 8.49
N VAL A 154 -19.02 3.66 7.58
CA VAL A 154 -18.46 4.72 6.73
C VAL A 154 -17.86 5.87 7.56
N GLU A 155 -18.46 6.18 8.71
CA GLU A 155 -18.03 7.26 9.63
C GLU A 155 -16.67 6.96 10.30
N ASN A 156 -16.36 5.67 10.47
CA ASN A 156 -15.17 5.16 11.14
C ASN A 156 -14.07 4.73 10.17
N VAL A 157 -14.19 5.12 8.90
CA VAL A 157 -13.24 4.75 7.85
C VAL A 157 -12.23 5.85 7.55
N ILE A 158 -11.00 5.43 7.24
CA ILE A 158 -9.95 6.26 6.61
C ILE A 158 -9.76 5.79 5.18
N ILE A 159 -9.82 6.72 4.25
CA ILE A 159 -9.53 6.48 2.84
C ILE A 159 -8.14 7.03 2.55
N ARG A 160 -7.22 6.15 2.15
CA ARG A 160 -5.89 6.55 1.68
C ARG A 160 -5.83 6.44 0.18
N ILE A 161 -5.57 7.56 -0.48
CA ILE A 161 -5.32 7.63 -1.92
C ILE A 161 -3.81 7.71 -2.14
N GLY A 162 -3.29 6.84 -3.00
CA GLY A 162 -1.90 6.88 -3.45
C GLY A 162 -1.86 7.03 -4.97
N ILE A 163 -0.93 7.83 -5.47
CA ILE A 163 -0.66 7.92 -6.91
C ILE A 163 0.79 7.54 -7.11
N ASP A 164 1.03 6.59 -8.00
CA ASP A 164 2.38 6.12 -8.27
C ASP A 164 2.56 5.86 -9.75
N SER A 165 3.77 6.14 -10.21
CA SER A 165 4.22 5.63 -11.48
C SER A 165 5.58 4.93 -11.34
N GLY A 166 5.67 3.82 -12.05
CA GLY A 166 6.80 2.93 -11.99
C GLY A 166 6.54 1.75 -12.89
N GLN A 167 7.62 1.11 -13.35
CA GLN A 167 7.53 -0.06 -14.23
C GLN A 167 6.64 0.20 -15.48
N GLY A 168 6.68 1.42 -16.02
CA GLY A 168 5.93 1.80 -17.22
C GLY A 168 4.41 1.86 -17.05
N SER A 169 3.89 2.31 -15.91
CA SER A 169 2.46 2.56 -15.72
C SER A 169 2.19 3.59 -14.63
N LEU A 170 1.13 4.38 -14.81
CA LEU A 170 0.57 5.29 -13.82
C LEU A 170 -0.65 4.65 -13.17
N LYS A 171 -0.77 4.77 -11.85
CA LYS A 171 -1.89 4.22 -11.08
C LYS A 171 -2.34 5.21 -10.03
N VAL A 172 -3.65 5.29 -9.86
CA VAL A 172 -4.29 5.87 -8.68
C VAL A 172 -4.89 4.71 -7.91
N ILE A 173 -4.46 4.56 -6.66
CA ILE A 173 -4.88 3.48 -5.78
C ILE A 173 -5.61 4.03 -4.57
N MET A 174 -6.53 3.22 -4.04
CA MET A 174 -7.28 3.50 -2.83
C MET A 174 -7.13 2.35 -1.85
N ASN A 175 -6.99 2.70 -0.58
CA ASN A 175 -7.17 1.78 0.53
C ASN A 175 -8.24 2.31 1.48
N VAL A 176 -9.05 1.39 1.98
CA VAL A 176 -10.13 1.67 2.93
C VAL A 176 -9.80 0.96 4.24
N PHE A 177 -9.56 1.75 5.29
CA PHE A 177 -9.14 1.32 6.61
C PHE A 177 -10.19 1.71 7.65
N ASN A 178 -10.18 1.05 8.81
CA ASN A 178 -10.97 1.44 9.97
C ASN A 178 -10.03 2.23 10.91
N LYS A 179 -10.50 3.36 11.45
CA LYS A 179 -9.77 4.21 12.39
C LYS A 179 -9.31 3.45 13.65
N GLU A 180 -10.08 2.48 14.11
CA GLU A 180 -9.92 1.86 15.44
C GLU A 180 -9.14 0.54 15.44
N ILE A 181 -8.85 -0.04 14.28
CA ILE A 181 -8.24 -1.38 14.20
C ILE A 181 -6.72 -1.29 14.39
N ASN A 182 -6.20 -2.06 15.35
CA ASN A 182 -4.77 -2.22 15.59
C ASN A 182 -4.14 -3.13 14.52
N TYR A 183 -3.50 -2.55 13.51
CA TYR A 183 -2.95 -3.25 12.33
C TYR A 183 -1.69 -4.09 12.60
N ASP A 184 -1.18 -4.12 13.84
CA ASP A 184 0.04 -4.86 14.24
C ASP A 184 -0.18 -6.36 14.56
N SER A 185 -1.42 -6.87 14.53
CA SER A 185 -1.66 -8.28 14.88
C SER A 185 -1.05 -9.22 13.82
N LYS A 186 -0.30 -10.23 14.28
CA LYS A 186 0.35 -11.24 13.42
C LYS A 186 -0.66 -12.02 12.55
N GLU A 187 -1.91 -12.13 12.99
CA GLU A 187 -3.00 -12.80 12.27
C GLU A 187 -3.56 -11.98 11.11
N THR A 188 -3.44 -10.65 11.17
CA THR A 188 -3.83 -9.74 10.08
C THR A 188 -2.66 -8.86 9.67
N LYS A 189 -1.58 -9.44 9.14
CA LYS A 189 -0.66 -8.71 8.24
C LYS A 189 -1.40 -8.31 6.96
N ASN A 190 -2.40 -7.45 7.11
CA ASN A 190 -3.06 -6.69 6.06
C ASN A 190 -2.08 -5.60 5.67
N THR A 191 -0.99 -5.99 5.01
CA THR A 191 -0.22 -5.04 4.20
C THR A 191 -1.24 -4.32 3.31
N GLY A 192 -1.17 -2.99 3.23
CA GLY A 192 -2.17 -2.20 2.49
C GLY A 192 -2.47 -2.80 1.11
N VAL A 193 -1.45 -3.35 0.45
CA VAL A 193 -1.48 -4.03 -0.86
C VAL A 193 -2.61 -5.06 -1.02
N ASN A 194 -2.95 -5.83 0.02
CA ASN A 194 -4.01 -6.86 -0.04
C ASN A 194 -5.43 -6.28 0.02
N LYS A 195 -5.56 -4.98 0.34
CA LYS A 195 -6.81 -4.22 0.41
C LYS A 195 -6.90 -3.09 -0.61
N VAL A 196 -5.90 -2.99 -1.51
CA VAL A 196 -5.84 -1.97 -2.55
C VAL A 196 -6.93 -2.17 -3.59
N ILE A 197 -7.57 -1.07 -3.93
CA ILE A 197 -8.51 -0.93 -5.04
C ILE A 197 -7.91 0.07 -6.00
N ILE A 198 -7.91 -0.24 -7.30
CA ILE A 198 -7.40 0.68 -8.31
C ILE A 198 -8.50 1.67 -8.67
N LEU A 199 -8.29 2.96 -8.51
CA LEU A 199 -9.25 3.98 -8.96
C LEU A 199 -9.01 4.39 -10.40
N ALA A 200 -7.74 4.45 -10.83
CA ALA A 200 -7.38 4.72 -12.21
C ALA A 200 -6.06 4.03 -12.59
N PHE A 201 -5.92 3.63 -13.85
CA PHE A 201 -4.73 2.97 -14.38
C PHE A 201 -4.51 3.36 -15.85
N ALA A 202 -3.27 3.76 -16.18
CA ALA A 202 -2.80 3.97 -17.55
C ALA A 202 -1.44 3.30 -17.76
N LYS A 203 -1.28 2.59 -18.87
CA LYS A 203 -0.03 1.90 -19.24
C LYS A 203 0.92 2.83 -19.99
N ASN A 204 2.22 2.60 -19.87
CA ASN A 204 3.32 3.32 -20.50
C ASN A 204 3.36 4.82 -20.17
N PHE A 205 3.04 5.17 -18.93
CA PHE A 205 3.14 6.54 -18.41
C PHE A 205 4.07 6.60 -17.20
N TYR A 206 4.87 7.67 -17.12
CA TYR A 206 5.87 7.89 -16.08
C TYR A 206 5.67 9.28 -15.43
N LEU A 207 5.26 9.27 -14.18
CA LEU A 207 5.18 10.37 -13.23
C LEU A 207 6.06 10.05 -11.99
N ALA A 208 7.05 10.88 -11.69
CA ALA A 208 7.89 10.67 -10.50
C ALA A 208 7.04 10.85 -9.22
N ALA A 209 6.79 9.76 -8.50
CA ALA A 209 6.00 9.74 -7.27
C ALA A 209 6.91 9.86 -6.04
N ASP A 210 6.91 11.05 -5.46
CA ASP A 210 7.58 11.49 -4.23
C ASP A 210 7.05 12.93 -3.94
N LEU A 211 7.75 13.74 -3.16
CA LEU A 211 7.43 15.17 -2.99
C LEU A 211 7.26 15.94 -4.32
N LYS A 212 7.82 15.46 -5.44
CA LYS A 212 7.61 16.03 -6.77
C LYS A 212 6.17 15.84 -7.26
N LEU A 213 5.54 14.70 -6.99
CA LEU A 213 4.12 14.50 -7.33
C LEU A 213 3.26 15.47 -6.53
N CYS A 214 3.53 15.61 -5.23
CA CYS A 214 2.81 16.58 -4.40
C CYS A 214 3.01 18.01 -4.95
N ASN A 215 4.22 18.37 -5.40
CA ASN A 215 4.45 19.65 -6.08
C ASN A 215 3.62 19.78 -7.36
N ILE A 216 3.57 18.75 -8.22
CA ILE A 216 2.77 18.76 -9.46
C ILE A 216 1.29 18.98 -9.13
N VAL A 217 0.76 18.22 -8.17
CA VAL A 217 -0.64 18.27 -7.74
C VAL A 217 -1.00 19.64 -7.13
N LEU A 218 -0.08 20.24 -6.38
CA LEU A 218 -0.26 21.59 -5.82
C LEU A 218 0.05 22.72 -6.80
N GLY A 219 0.51 22.41 -8.01
CA GLY A 219 0.91 23.39 -9.01
C GLY A 219 2.24 24.10 -8.72
N LEU A 220 3.05 23.56 -7.82
CA LEU A 220 4.38 24.05 -7.47
C LEU A 220 5.43 23.61 -8.50
N SER A 221 6.47 24.43 -8.64
CA SER A 221 7.66 24.10 -9.44
C SER A 221 8.41 22.88 -8.86
N GLY A 222 9.40 22.38 -9.61
CA GLY A 222 10.21 21.24 -9.19
C GLY A 222 10.82 21.36 -7.79
N HIS A 223 11.10 20.22 -7.17
CA HIS A 223 11.54 20.11 -5.77
C HIS A 223 12.88 20.80 -5.45
N GLY A 224 13.66 21.20 -6.46
CA GLY A 224 14.89 21.99 -6.29
C GLY A 224 14.68 23.51 -6.23
N GLY A 225 13.45 24.00 -6.38
CA GLY A 225 13.13 25.42 -6.32
C GLY A 225 13.32 26.04 -4.93
N LYS A 226 13.42 27.38 -4.88
CA LYS A 226 13.64 28.16 -3.65
C LYS A 226 12.46 28.10 -2.68
N TYR A 227 11.23 27.98 -3.19
CA TYR A 227 9.98 27.95 -2.42
C TYR A 227 9.20 26.67 -2.71
N SER A 228 9.86 25.51 -2.55
CA SER A 228 9.31 24.20 -2.95
C SER A 228 8.76 23.37 -1.77
N CYS A 229 8.58 23.97 -0.60
CA CYS A 229 7.84 23.34 0.49
C CYS A 229 6.36 23.19 0.13
N LEU A 230 5.78 22.02 0.44
CA LEU A 230 4.36 21.75 0.23
C LEU A 230 3.47 22.57 1.15
N PHE A 231 3.95 22.83 2.37
CA PHE A 231 3.12 23.30 3.47
C PHE A 231 3.25 24.80 3.73
N CYS A 232 4.30 25.45 3.24
CA CYS A 232 4.48 26.89 3.39
C CYS A 232 5.06 27.59 2.17
N ASP A 233 4.94 28.91 2.16
CA ASP A 233 5.54 29.79 1.16
C ASP A 233 6.97 30.25 1.51
N GLY A 234 7.52 29.75 2.62
CA GLY A 234 8.89 30.00 3.09
C GLY A 234 9.96 29.37 2.21
N ASP A 235 11.19 29.82 2.39
CA ASP A 235 12.36 29.22 1.74
C ASP A 235 12.91 28.03 2.54
N LYS A 236 13.99 27.41 2.06
CA LYS A 236 14.56 26.20 2.70
C LYS A 236 15.12 26.48 4.10
N THR A 237 15.49 27.73 4.40
CA THR A 237 16.10 28.17 5.66
C THR A 237 15.11 28.85 6.60
N ASN A 238 14.09 29.50 6.05
CA ASN A 238 13.17 30.34 6.80
C ASN A 238 11.76 29.77 6.75
N LEU A 239 11.13 29.67 7.92
CA LEU A 239 9.72 29.33 8.04
C LEU A 239 8.87 30.41 7.36
N GLY A 240 7.90 30.00 6.55
CA GLY A 240 6.93 30.90 5.93
C GLY A 240 5.52 30.66 6.43
N GLU A 241 4.56 31.33 5.81
CA GLU A 241 3.14 31.17 6.11
C GLU A 241 2.62 29.84 5.59
N LEU A 242 1.72 29.20 6.34
CA LEU A 242 1.09 27.96 5.94
C LEU A 242 0.25 28.17 4.68
N ARG A 243 0.45 27.31 3.68
CA ARG A 243 -0.32 27.34 2.44
C ARG A 243 -1.75 26.86 2.67
N THR A 244 -2.71 27.66 2.21
CA THR A 244 -4.09 27.23 1.98
C THR A 244 -4.35 27.00 0.49
N PHE A 245 -5.43 26.31 0.15
CA PHE A 245 -5.83 26.13 -1.25
C PHE A 245 -6.18 27.46 -1.93
N ASN A 246 -6.71 28.44 -1.17
CA ASN A 246 -6.98 29.79 -1.67
C ASN A 246 -5.66 30.52 -2.01
N MET A 247 -4.63 30.40 -1.15
CA MET A 247 -3.32 30.97 -1.44
C MET A 247 -2.72 30.39 -2.73
N LEU A 248 -2.79 29.07 -2.93
CA LEU A 248 -2.31 28.44 -4.18
C LEU A 248 -3.05 28.98 -5.40
N LYS A 249 -4.38 29.05 -5.35
CA LYS A 249 -5.22 29.56 -6.43
C LYS A 249 -4.90 31.02 -6.77
N ASN A 250 -4.84 31.89 -5.76
CA ASN A 250 -4.57 33.31 -5.95
C ASN A 250 -3.14 33.56 -6.45
N THR A 251 -2.17 32.82 -5.93
CA THR A 251 -0.77 32.95 -6.37
C THR A 251 -0.61 32.52 -7.83
N TYR A 252 -1.26 31.43 -8.25
CA TYR A 252 -1.27 31.02 -9.65
C TYR A 252 -1.96 32.05 -10.56
N LYS A 253 -3.09 32.61 -10.13
CA LYS A 253 -3.79 33.68 -10.86
C LYS A 253 -2.88 34.89 -11.09
N ASN A 254 -2.17 35.33 -10.05
CA ASN A 254 -1.22 36.44 -10.15
C ASN A 254 -0.04 36.10 -11.08
N PHE A 255 0.43 34.85 -11.09
CA PHE A 255 1.46 34.40 -12.03
C PHE A 255 0.97 34.40 -13.48
N ALA A 256 -0.28 33.99 -13.71
CA ALA A 256 -0.91 34.03 -15.03
C ALA A 256 -1.06 35.47 -15.53
N GLU A 257 -1.52 36.38 -14.67
CA GLU A 257 -1.62 37.82 -14.96
C GLU A 257 -0.26 38.47 -15.27
N SER A 258 0.84 37.90 -14.75
CA SER A 258 2.21 38.34 -15.06
C SER A 258 2.73 37.90 -16.44
N GLY A 259 1.95 37.09 -17.17
CA GLY A 259 2.30 36.53 -18.48
C GLY A 259 3.21 35.30 -18.41
N PHE A 260 3.14 34.52 -17.32
CA PHE A 260 3.88 33.25 -17.15
C PHE A 260 5.40 33.35 -17.30
N LYS A 261 5.99 34.49 -16.91
CA LYS A 261 7.44 34.70 -17.04
C LYS A 261 8.23 33.76 -16.13
N LYS A 262 8.96 32.80 -16.72
CA LYS A 262 9.76 31.84 -15.94
C LYS A 262 10.80 32.50 -15.02
N SER A 263 11.35 33.65 -15.41
CA SER A 263 12.29 34.40 -14.57
C SER A 263 11.66 34.94 -13.28
N SER A 264 10.35 35.14 -13.23
CA SER A 264 9.64 35.68 -12.07
C SER A 264 8.98 34.63 -11.18
N MET A 265 9.13 33.32 -11.46
CA MET A 265 8.47 32.24 -10.69
C MET A 265 8.71 32.33 -9.18
N GLN A 266 9.87 32.85 -8.76
CA GLN A 266 10.20 33.04 -7.35
C GLN A 266 9.34 34.11 -6.65
N LEU A 267 8.91 35.16 -7.38
CA LEU A 267 8.01 36.19 -6.84
C LEU A 267 6.62 35.61 -6.52
N TYR A 268 6.24 34.55 -7.23
CA TYR A 268 4.98 33.83 -7.03
C TYR A 268 5.19 32.55 -6.23
N LYS A 269 6.18 32.53 -5.33
CA LYS A 269 6.44 31.44 -4.38
C LYS A 269 6.47 30.06 -5.05
N ASN A 270 6.96 30.04 -6.29
CA ASN A 270 7.08 28.88 -7.17
C ASN A 270 5.75 28.17 -7.50
N VAL A 271 4.58 28.82 -7.33
CA VAL A 271 3.29 28.32 -7.83
C VAL A 271 3.17 28.71 -9.31
N ILE A 272 3.26 27.74 -10.20
CA ILE A 272 3.41 27.97 -11.65
C ILE A 272 2.37 27.25 -12.51
N HIS A 273 1.58 26.38 -11.88
CA HIS A 273 0.49 25.63 -12.48
C HIS A 273 -0.74 25.72 -11.57
N PRO A 274 -1.96 25.50 -12.11
CA PRO A 274 -3.14 25.40 -11.27
C PRO A 274 -3.04 24.18 -10.33
N CYS A 275 -3.55 24.32 -9.11
CA CYS A 275 -3.69 23.18 -8.21
C CYS A 275 -4.74 22.22 -8.78
N LEU A 276 -4.42 20.92 -8.78
CA LEU A 276 -5.29 19.86 -9.28
C LEU A 276 -6.28 19.33 -8.22
N LEU A 277 -6.02 19.60 -6.94
CA LEU A 277 -6.95 19.24 -5.87
C LEU A 277 -8.03 20.32 -5.74
N VAL A 278 -9.27 19.86 -5.63
CA VAL A 278 -10.44 20.72 -5.43
C VAL A 278 -10.87 20.57 -3.98
N GLU A 279 -10.46 21.52 -3.16
CA GLU A 279 -10.77 21.55 -1.73
C GLU A 279 -11.27 22.94 -1.32
N SER A 280 -11.82 23.05 -0.12
CA SER A 280 -12.21 24.35 0.43
C SER A 280 -11.00 25.29 0.50
N GLY A 281 -11.18 26.54 0.06
CA GLY A 281 -10.10 27.52 -0.03
C GLY A 281 -9.38 27.78 1.30
N GLU A 282 -10.10 27.69 2.41
CA GLU A 282 -9.59 27.95 3.76
C GLU A 282 -8.83 26.77 4.37
N MET A 283 -8.93 25.58 3.78
CA MET A 283 -8.21 24.41 4.27
C MET A 283 -6.71 24.56 4.04
N TYR A 284 -5.92 24.17 5.05
CA TYR A 284 -4.49 24.09 4.90
C TYR A 284 -4.11 22.87 4.08
N VAL A 285 -3.07 23.02 3.24
CA VAL A 285 -2.50 21.88 2.50
C VAL A 285 -2.07 20.76 3.45
N LEU A 286 -1.58 21.11 4.65
CA LEU A 286 -1.14 20.18 5.69
C LEU A 286 -2.27 19.28 6.22
N ASP A 287 -3.53 19.69 6.10
CA ASP A 287 -4.69 18.89 6.52
C ASP A 287 -5.09 17.82 5.49
N VAL A 288 -4.67 18.02 4.24
CA VAL A 288 -5.06 17.17 3.11
C VAL A 288 -3.91 16.27 2.66
N ILE A 289 -2.69 16.79 2.66
CA ILE A 289 -1.49 16.08 2.20
C ILE A 289 -0.63 15.71 3.40
N PRO A 290 -0.51 14.41 3.75
CA PRO A 290 0.33 13.98 4.85
C PRO A 290 1.82 14.08 4.50
N PRO A 291 2.71 14.31 5.49
CA PRO A 291 4.15 14.20 5.29
C PRO A 291 4.56 12.79 4.80
N PRO A 292 5.39 12.65 3.75
CA PRO A 292 5.72 11.35 3.16
C PRO A 292 6.75 10.57 3.99
N GLU A 293 6.26 9.77 4.92
CA GLU A 293 7.01 8.99 5.91
C GLU A 293 8.29 8.32 5.36
N LEU A 294 8.15 7.52 4.29
CA LEU A 294 9.23 6.73 3.73
C LEU A 294 10.31 7.63 3.14
N HIS A 295 9.91 8.61 2.32
CA HIS A 295 10.83 9.54 1.70
C HIS A 295 11.53 10.46 2.68
N LEU A 296 10.87 10.84 3.79
CA LEU A 296 11.47 11.55 4.91
C LEU A 296 12.55 10.68 5.56
N MET A 297 12.19 9.47 6.00
CA MET A 297 13.11 8.53 6.66
C MET A 297 14.34 8.24 5.79
N MET A 298 14.14 7.89 4.52
CA MET A 298 15.21 7.56 3.59
C MET A 298 16.21 8.71 3.43
N LYS A 299 15.73 9.95 3.29
CA LYS A 299 16.63 11.11 3.11
C LYS A 299 17.46 11.37 4.35
N ILE A 300 16.83 11.45 5.52
CA ILE A 300 17.55 11.78 6.75
C ILE A 300 18.61 10.73 7.07
N ILE A 301 18.26 9.44 6.98
CA ILE A 301 19.22 8.37 7.23
C ILE A 301 20.34 8.36 6.18
N THR A 302 20.02 8.64 4.92
CA THR A 302 21.04 8.77 3.86
C THR A 302 22.04 9.87 4.18
N GLU A 303 21.58 11.08 4.51
CA GLU A 303 22.49 12.21 4.76
C GLU A 303 23.35 11.99 6.00
N ILE A 304 22.78 11.45 7.09
CA ILE A 304 23.56 11.09 8.27
C ILE A 304 24.58 9.99 7.93
N SER A 305 24.18 8.98 7.15
CA SER A 305 25.07 7.88 6.78
C SER A 305 26.17 8.30 5.81
N ASN A 306 25.94 9.31 4.98
CA ASN A 306 26.97 9.88 4.10
C ASN A 306 28.10 10.55 4.89
N VAL A 307 27.82 11.02 6.11
CA VAL A 307 28.88 11.49 7.03
C VAL A 307 29.78 10.33 7.43
N PHE A 308 29.20 9.19 7.85
CA PHE A 308 29.98 7.98 8.18
C PHE A 308 30.83 7.49 7.01
N CYS A 309 30.31 7.56 5.79
CA CYS A 309 31.03 7.14 4.59
C CYS A 309 32.25 8.01 4.24
N LYS A 310 32.51 9.10 4.97
CA LYS A 310 33.77 9.85 4.88
C LYS A 310 34.95 9.10 5.49
N GLU A 311 34.68 8.21 6.44
CA GLU A 311 35.68 7.31 7.00
C GLU A 311 35.68 5.97 6.24
N PRO A 312 36.76 5.61 5.51
CA PRO A 312 36.80 4.40 4.69
C PRO A 312 36.48 3.12 5.45
N ASP A 313 36.95 2.99 6.70
CA ASP A 313 36.72 1.79 7.51
C ASP A 313 35.27 1.67 7.97
N VAL A 314 34.61 2.79 8.25
CA VAL A 314 33.18 2.81 8.56
C VAL A 314 32.35 2.51 7.31
N ALA A 315 32.73 3.06 6.15
CA ALA A 315 32.10 2.73 4.87
C ALA A 315 32.22 1.23 4.56
N LEU A 316 33.40 0.64 4.77
CA LEU A 316 33.65 -0.78 4.60
C LEU A 316 32.83 -1.62 5.60
N TRP A 317 32.70 -1.17 6.84
CA TRP A 317 31.86 -1.80 7.85
C TRP A 317 30.39 -1.86 7.40
N LEU A 318 29.85 -0.74 6.89
CA LEU A 318 28.47 -0.67 6.39
C LEU A 318 28.26 -1.63 5.21
N LYS A 319 29.23 -1.69 4.28
CA LYS A 319 29.21 -2.63 3.15
C LYS A 319 29.28 -4.09 3.60
N LYS A 320 30.15 -4.44 4.57
CA LYS A 320 30.26 -5.79 5.14
C LYS A 320 28.97 -6.25 5.79
N HIS A 321 28.22 -5.33 6.39
CA HIS A 321 26.89 -5.59 6.94
C HIS A 321 25.78 -5.56 5.88
N GLY A 322 26.12 -5.52 4.59
CA GLY A 322 25.21 -5.61 3.46
C GLY A 322 24.29 -4.40 3.31
N ILE A 323 24.80 -3.20 3.60
CA ILE A 323 24.14 -1.92 3.31
C ILE A 323 24.63 -1.45 1.93
N ILE A 324 23.70 -1.15 1.05
CA ILE A 324 23.97 -0.80 -0.35
C ILE A 324 23.34 0.57 -0.66
N TRP A 325 24.14 1.45 -1.26
CA TRP A 325 23.71 2.74 -1.82
C TRP A 325 23.27 2.54 -3.27
N HIS A 326 22.13 3.12 -3.67
CA HIS A 326 21.57 2.96 -5.01
C HIS A 326 21.72 4.25 -5.84
N GLY A 327 22.26 4.13 -7.06
CA GLY A 327 22.40 5.22 -8.05
C GLY A 327 23.83 5.39 -8.58
N TYR A 328 23.98 6.12 -9.70
CA TYR A 328 25.30 6.50 -10.23
C TYR A 328 26.07 7.28 -9.17
N ASN A 329 27.35 6.92 -8.92
CA ASN A 329 28.25 7.53 -7.94
C ASN A 329 27.81 7.44 -6.45
N GLY A 330 27.15 6.36 -6.02
CA GLY A 330 26.80 6.17 -4.61
C GLY A 330 25.59 6.99 -4.16
N GLY A 331 24.49 6.89 -4.93
CA GLY A 331 23.22 7.57 -4.61
C GLY A 331 22.56 7.10 -3.30
N GLY A 332 21.40 7.63 -2.96
CA GLY A 332 20.79 7.42 -1.63
C GLY A 332 20.41 5.98 -1.25
N LEU A 333 20.06 5.79 0.02
CA LEU A 333 19.58 4.51 0.54
C LEU A 333 18.11 4.29 0.17
N ASP A 334 17.75 3.04 -0.14
CA ASP A 334 16.35 2.63 -0.23
C ASP A 334 15.74 2.41 1.18
N GLY A 335 14.42 2.21 1.25
CA GLY A 335 13.72 2.00 2.51
C GLY A 335 14.19 0.76 3.29
N ARG A 336 14.68 -0.28 2.61
CA ARG A 336 15.18 -1.51 3.24
C ARG A 336 16.53 -1.28 3.91
N ASN A 337 17.47 -0.66 3.20
CA ASN A 337 18.81 -0.36 3.69
C ASN A 337 18.76 0.70 4.79
N ALA A 338 17.91 1.73 4.66
CA ALA A 338 17.69 2.73 5.70
C ALA A 338 17.20 2.09 7.01
N ASN A 339 16.24 1.16 6.94
CA ASN A 339 15.80 0.40 8.11
C ASN A 339 16.86 -0.57 8.63
N LYS A 340 17.69 -1.14 7.76
CA LYS A 340 18.78 -2.04 8.15
C LYS A 340 19.81 -1.31 9.01
N ILE A 341 20.20 -0.09 8.64
CA ILE A 341 21.09 0.77 9.44
C ILE A 341 20.52 0.98 10.84
N ARG A 342 19.23 1.34 10.95
CA ARG A 342 18.57 1.53 12.25
C ARG A 342 18.61 0.28 13.13
N LYS A 343 18.43 -0.90 12.54
CA LYS A 343 18.51 -2.19 13.26
C LYS A 343 19.93 -2.53 13.72
N LEU A 344 20.93 -2.11 12.95
CA LEU A 344 22.35 -2.33 13.26
C LEU A 344 22.94 -1.23 14.14
N LEU A 345 22.13 -0.24 14.57
CA LEU A 345 22.59 0.93 15.29
C LEU A 345 23.37 0.61 16.58
N PRO A 346 22.98 -0.38 17.41
CA PRO A 346 23.78 -0.77 18.58
C PRO A 346 25.18 -1.29 18.20
N ASN A 347 25.28 -2.05 17.11
CA ASN A 347 26.56 -2.60 16.64
C ASN A 347 27.42 -1.50 16.01
N LEU A 348 26.81 -0.58 15.27
CA LEU A 348 27.47 0.58 14.69
C LEU A 348 28.01 1.50 15.79
N GLU A 349 27.21 1.77 16.82
CA GLU A 349 27.64 2.56 17.97
C GLU A 349 28.88 1.97 18.63
N LYS A 350 28.85 0.67 18.95
CA LYS A 350 30.00 0.00 19.56
C LYS A 350 31.24 0.12 18.67
N PHE A 351 31.10 -0.16 17.38
CA PHE A 351 32.21 -0.04 16.43
C PHE A 351 32.79 1.37 16.37
N ILE A 352 31.94 2.40 16.39
CA ILE A 352 32.35 3.81 16.38
C ILE A 352 33.02 4.22 17.69
N LEU A 353 32.49 3.79 18.85
CA LEU A 353 33.11 4.08 20.14
C LEU A 353 34.50 3.46 20.28
N ASP A 354 34.66 2.22 19.80
CA ASP A 354 35.92 1.48 19.91
C ASP A 354 37.01 2.01 18.97
N ASN A 355 36.65 2.61 17.82
CA ASN A 355 37.62 2.91 16.74
C ASN A 355 37.60 4.37 16.24
N PHE A 356 36.46 5.07 16.33
CA PHE A 356 36.21 6.35 15.66
C PHE A 356 35.38 7.31 16.53
N SER A 357 35.81 7.55 17.78
CA SER A 357 35.02 8.29 18.79
C SER A 357 34.54 9.67 18.34
N SER A 358 35.24 10.34 17.42
CA SER A 358 34.82 11.61 16.81
C SER A 358 33.50 11.52 16.03
N TYR A 359 33.08 10.34 15.58
CA TYR A 359 31.79 10.12 14.91
C TYR A 359 30.64 9.85 15.90
N TYR A 360 30.91 9.74 17.20
CA TYR A 360 29.88 9.46 18.20
C TYR A 360 28.72 10.49 18.23
N PRO A 361 28.96 11.82 18.10
CA PRO A 361 27.86 12.79 17.98
C PRO A 361 26.91 12.51 16.81
N VAL A 362 27.43 11.98 15.70
CA VAL A 362 26.67 11.60 14.51
C VAL A 362 25.85 10.33 14.76
N VAL A 363 26.38 9.39 15.53
CA VAL A 363 25.62 8.20 16.02
C VAL A 363 24.46 8.64 16.93
N GLU A 364 24.72 9.60 17.83
CA GLU A 364 23.70 10.16 18.72
C GLU A 364 22.59 10.90 17.96
N LEU A 365 22.93 11.55 16.84
CA LEU A 365 21.96 12.11 15.91
C LEU A 365 21.12 11.00 15.26
N LEU A 366 21.75 9.95 14.72
CA LEU A 366 21.05 8.83 14.11
C LEU A 366 20.10 8.12 15.08
N LYS A 367 20.51 7.94 16.34
CA LYS A 367 19.66 7.40 17.41
C LYS A 367 18.46 8.27 17.69
N SER A 368 18.65 9.58 17.81
CA SER A 368 17.54 10.51 18.05
C SER A 368 16.51 10.46 16.93
N PHE A 369 16.94 10.38 15.67
CA PHE A 369 16.04 10.20 14.55
C PHE A 369 15.38 8.81 14.54
N SER A 370 16.13 7.75 14.88
CA SER A 370 15.55 6.41 15.01
C SER A 370 14.44 6.35 16.07
N SER A 371 14.57 7.13 17.14
CA SER A 371 13.53 7.35 18.15
C SER A 371 12.29 8.01 17.55
N VAL A 372 12.45 9.11 16.80
CA VAL A 372 11.33 9.77 16.07
C VAL A 372 10.56 8.75 15.21
N VAL A 373 11.29 7.94 14.43
CA VAL A 373 10.65 6.94 13.57
C VAL A 373 9.89 5.89 14.40
N ASN A 374 10.42 5.46 15.54
CA ASN A 374 9.71 4.53 16.43
C ASN A 374 8.46 5.16 17.08
N MET A 375 8.49 6.47 17.36
CA MET A 375 7.40 7.15 18.05
C MET A 375 6.21 7.50 17.15
N CYS A 376 6.44 7.82 15.87
CA CYS A 376 5.37 8.34 15.02
C CYS A 376 5.35 7.88 13.56
N PHE A 377 6.32 7.08 13.08
CA PHE A 377 6.31 6.61 11.68
C PHE A 377 5.60 5.26 11.52
N GLY A 378 5.43 4.50 12.62
CA GLY A 378 4.71 3.23 12.61
C GLY A 378 3.18 3.37 12.50
N MET A 379 2.47 2.28 12.83
CA MET A 379 1.00 2.27 12.90
C MET A 379 0.44 2.79 14.24
N LYS A 380 1.31 3.16 15.17
CA LYS A 380 0.96 3.70 16.49
C LYS A 380 1.65 5.03 16.71
N LEU A 381 0.91 5.97 17.27
CA LEU A 381 1.44 7.24 17.75
C LEU A 381 1.70 7.08 19.24
N HIS A 382 2.97 7.16 19.63
CA HIS A 382 3.39 7.00 21.02
C HIS A 382 3.46 8.36 21.73
N ASP A 383 3.06 8.40 23.00
CA ASP A 383 3.24 9.60 23.83
C ASP A 383 4.72 10.03 23.87
N GLY A 384 4.97 11.34 23.99
CA GLY A 384 6.32 11.91 23.94
C GLY A 384 6.92 12.05 22.54
N TYR A 385 6.16 11.80 21.46
CA TYR A 385 6.65 12.02 20.08
C TYR A 385 7.15 13.45 19.85
N ALA A 386 6.51 14.44 20.46
CA ALA A 386 6.88 15.84 20.31
C ALA A 386 8.27 16.11 20.91
N ASP A 387 8.57 15.55 22.08
CA ASP A 387 9.86 15.68 22.75
C ASP A 387 10.96 14.93 21.99
N ALA A 388 10.64 13.76 21.43
CA ALA A 388 11.57 13.02 20.57
C ALA A 388 11.95 13.82 19.31
N ILE A 389 10.96 14.48 18.68
CA ILE A 389 11.20 15.33 17.51
C ILE A 389 12.00 16.57 17.89
N ALA A 390 11.66 17.24 18.99
CA ALA A 390 12.41 18.40 19.49
C ALA A 390 13.87 18.04 19.80
N THR A 391 14.10 16.89 20.42
CA THR A 391 15.45 16.35 20.72
C THR A 391 16.23 16.11 19.44
N TYR A 392 15.61 15.49 18.43
CA TYR A 392 16.22 15.29 17.13
C TYR A 392 16.60 16.62 16.45
N ILE A 393 15.69 17.60 16.43
CA ILE A 393 15.93 18.92 15.80
C ILE A 393 17.11 19.62 16.48
N ARG A 394 17.17 19.59 17.81
CA ARG A 394 18.30 20.17 18.57
C ARG A 394 19.62 19.49 18.18
N LYS A 395 19.67 18.15 18.23
CA LYS A 395 20.86 17.37 17.85
C LYS A 395 21.26 17.59 16.39
N LEU A 396 20.30 17.78 15.49
CA LEU A 396 20.57 18.08 14.08
C LEU A 396 21.32 19.41 13.95
N LYS A 397 20.84 20.48 14.59
CA LYS A 397 21.50 21.80 14.57
C LYS A 397 22.91 21.76 15.14
N GLU A 398 23.10 21.06 16.26
CA GLU A 398 24.43 20.84 16.88
C GLU A 398 25.36 20.10 15.91
N ASN A 399 24.87 19.02 15.28
CA ASN A 399 25.66 18.22 14.35
C ASN A 399 25.94 18.93 13.02
N GLN A 400 25.11 19.87 12.58
CA GLN A 400 25.35 20.64 11.36
C GLN A 400 26.63 21.46 11.46
N GLU A 401 26.86 22.13 12.59
CA GLU A 401 28.08 22.89 12.83
C GLU A 401 29.27 21.96 13.12
N TYR A 402 29.06 20.92 13.94
CA TYR A 402 30.10 19.94 14.24
C TYR A 402 30.63 19.23 12.99
N VAL A 403 29.75 18.70 12.14
CA VAL A 403 30.16 17.97 10.93
C VAL A 403 30.86 18.89 9.92
N LYS A 404 30.43 20.15 9.85
CA LYS A 404 31.08 21.16 9.00
C LYS A 404 32.49 21.46 9.48
N THR A 405 32.68 21.63 10.77
CA THR A 405 33.99 21.99 11.36
C THR A 405 34.94 20.80 11.44
N THR A 406 34.47 19.63 11.86
CA THR A 406 35.30 18.43 12.09
C THR A 406 35.58 17.64 10.81
N PHE A 407 34.60 17.51 9.92
CA PHE A 407 34.71 16.63 8.74
C PHE A 407 34.68 17.38 7.41
N ASN A 408 34.70 18.73 7.44
CA ASN A 408 34.57 19.59 6.25
C ASN A 408 33.40 19.16 5.33
N HIS A 409 32.26 18.84 5.95
CA HIS A 409 31.09 18.32 5.25
C HIS A 409 29.82 19.10 5.61
N ASN A 410 28.98 19.38 4.62
CA ASN A 410 27.74 20.11 4.83
C ASN A 410 26.57 19.14 5.02
N LEU A 411 26.11 19.01 6.27
CA LEU A 411 24.95 18.18 6.62
C LEU A 411 23.63 18.94 6.31
N SER A 412 23.08 18.75 5.10
CA SER A 412 21.84 19.42 4.70
C SER A 412 20.71 18.43 4.39
N MET A 413 19.60 18.55 5.14
CA MET A 413 18.46 17.66 5.02
C MET A 413 17.47 18.01 3.89
N GLY A 414 17.65 19.15 3.22
CA GLY A 414 16.73 19.56 2.14
C GLY A 414 15.36 20.01 2.65
N TRP A 415 14.38 20.02 1.74
CA TRP A 415 12.97 20.25 2.09
C TRP A 415 12.38 19.17 3.01
N LYS A 416 12.94 17.96 2.97
CA LYS A 416 12.54 16.87 3.85
C LYS A 416 12.90 17.14 5.31
N GLY A 417 14.08 17.72 5.55
CA GLY A 417 14.43 18.25 6.88
C GLY A 417 13.49 19.35 7.32
N HIS A 418 13.27 20.35 6.47
CA HIS A 418 12.34 21.45 6.74
C HIS A 418 10.92 20.96 7.12
N ILE A 419 10.42 19.90 6.48
CA ILE A 419 9.14 19.28 6.84
C ILE A 419 9.16 18.70 8.27
N ILE A 420 10.21 17.98 8.64
CA ILE A 420 10.34 17.39 9.97
C ILE A 420 10.49 18.49 11.03
N GLU A 421 11.31 19.49 10.74
CA GLU A 421 11.65 20.57 11.67
C GLU A 421 10.44 21.44 12.03
N HIS A 422 9.52 21.66 11.08
CA HIS A 422 8.45 22.65 11.26
C HIS A 422 7.04 22.06 11.23
N TYR A 423 6.77 21.02 10.44
CA TYR A 423 5.39 20.58 10.17
C TYR A 423 5.03 19.23 10.74
N LEU A 424 6.01 18.37 11.07
CA LEU A 424 5.70 17.02 11.55
C LEU A 424 4.92 17.04 12.87
N VAL A 425 5.37 17.81 13.87
CA VAL A 425 4.63 17.94 15.14
C VAL A 425 3.26 18.55 14.92
N MET A 426 3.16 19.58 14.09
CA MET A 426 1.89 20.24 13.77
C MET A 426 0.90 19.25 13.15
N PHE A 427 1.35 18.47 12.16
CA PHE A 427 0.54 17.45 11.51
C PHE A 427 0.04 16.37 12.49
N LEU A 428 0.94 15.81 13.30
CA LEU A 428 0.59 14.79 14.29
C LEU A 428 -0.36 15.33 15.35
N ASN A 429 -0.19 16.59 15.77
CA ASN A 429 -1.09 17.23 16.73
C ASN A 429 -2.50 17.44 16.17
N ARG A 430 -2.62 17.78 14.89
CA ARG A 430 -3.91 18.04 14.22
C ARG A 430 -4.66 16.75 13.91
N THR A 431 -3.96 15.75 13.40
CA THR A 431 -4.58 14.48 12.97
C THR A 431 -4.75 13.49 14.11
N LYS A 432 -3.89 13.55 15.14
CA LYS A 432 -3.77 12.53 16.20
C LYS A 432 -3.53 11.12 15.67
N LEU A 433 -3.00 11.01 14.45
CA LEU A 433 -2.71 9.75 13.77
C LEU A 433 -1.21 9.65 13.47
N PRO A 434 -0.63 8.44 13.52
CA PRO A 434 0.76 8.23 13.14
C PRO A 434 0.93 8.21 11.62
N LEU A 435 2.15 8.48 11.14
CA LEU A 435 2.42 8.57 9.70
C LEU A 435 2.24 7.24 8.95
N GLY A 436 2.39 6.09 9.60
CA GLY A 436 2.24 4.78 8.96
C GLY A 436 0.85 4.55 8.37
N VAL A 437 -0.18 5.22 8.92
CA VAL A 437 -1.54 5.23 8.34
C VAL A 437 -1.51 5.79 6.92
N PHE A 438 -0.67 6.79 6.68
CA PHE A 438 -0.50 7.50 5.42
C PHE A 438 0.62 6.93 4.54
N SER A 439 1.18 5.76 4.89
CA SER A 439 2.38 5.24 4.24
C SER A 439 2.24 5.05 2.73
N GLU A 440 3.20 5.60 1.99
CA GLU A 440 3.35 5.53 0.53
C GLU A 440 3.91 4.19 0.03
N GLN A 441 4.51 3.37 0.92
CA GLN A 441 5.07 2.05 0.56
C GLN A 441 4.06 1.10 -0.12
N CYS A 442 2.78 1.31 0.17
CA CYS A 442 1.71 0.51 -0.39
C CYS A 442 1.60 0.69 -1.91
N SER A 443 1.76 1.91 -2.42
CA SER A 443 1.67 2.14 -3.86
C SER A 443 2.84 1.51 -4.60
N GLU A 444 4.06 1.61 -4.05
CA GLU A 444 5.26 0.98 -4.62
C GLU A 444 5.10 -0.54 -4.71
N SER A 445 4.57 -1.17 -3.67
CA SER A 445 4.43 -2.62 -3.59
C SER A 445 3.35 -3.18 -4.54
N VAL A 446 2.35 -2.36 -4.92
CA VAL A 446 1.30 -2.76 -5.87
C VAL A 446 1.87 -3.03 -7.25
N HIS A 447 2.94 -2.34 -7.65
CA HIS A 447 3.59 -2.55 -8.94
C HIS A 447 3.95 -4.03 -9.15
N HIS A 448 4.77 -4.60 -8.27
CA HIS A 448 5.16 -6.00 -8.37
C HIS A 448 3.99 -6.97 -8.18
N ASN A 449 3.06 -6.64 -7.29
CA ASN A 449 1.94 -7.51 -6.98
C ASN A 449 0.94 -7.64 -8.15
N MET A 450 0.75 -6.58 -8.94
CA MET A 450 -0.22 -6.56 -10.03
C MET A 450 0.34 -7.12 -11.34
N LEU A 451 1.67 -7.23 -11.50
CA LEU A 451 2.31 -7.75 -12.73
C LEU A 451 1.74 -9.11 -13.15
N LYS A 452 1.52 -10.02 -12.20
CA LYS A 452 0.98 -11.36 -12.47
C LYS A 452 -0.44 -11.31 -13.04
N THR A 453 -1.29 -10.44 -12.49
CA THR A 453 -2.64 -10.25 -13.03
C THR A 453 -2.57 -9.60 -14.41
N LEU A 454 -1.80 -8.52 -14.58
CA LEU A 454 -1.66 -7.82 -15.86
C LEU A 454 -1.11 -8.74 -16.96
N SER A 455 -0.14 -9.61 -16.67
CA SER A 455 0.42 -10.54 -17.66
C SER A 455 -0.60 -11.54 -18.19
N ARG A 456 -1.66 -11.86 -17.44
CA ARG A 456 -2.74 -12.75 -17.93
C ARG A 456 -3.62 -12.07 -18.99
N PHE A 457 -3.73 -10.75 -18.95
CA PHE A 457 -4.57 -9.95 -19.85
C PHE A 457 -3.74 -9.13 -20.83
N SER A 458 -2.41 -9.24 -20.80
CA SER A 458 -1.53 -8.38 -21.56
C SER A 458 -1.70 -8.63 -23.05
N THR A 459 -2.03 -7.57 -23.77
CA THR A 459 -2.08 -7.55 -25.23
C THR A 459 -1.36 -6.32 -25.76
N SER A 460 -1.17 -6.27 -27.09
CA SER A 460 -0.62 -5.09 -27.76
C SER A 460 -1.54 -3.89 -27.57
N GLU A 461 -0.96 -2.72 -27.29
CA GLU A 461 -1.70 -1.45 -27.12
C GLU A 461 -2.40 -0.99 -28.40
N PHE A 462 -2.00 -1.55 -29.55
CA PHE A 462 -2.60 -1.25 -30.86
C PHE A 462 -3.86 -2.07 -31.14
N ARG A 463 -4.21 -3.04 -30.30
CA ARG A 463 -5.47 -3.80 -30.48
C ARG A 463 -6.66 -2.95 -30.05
N GLU A 464 -7.73 -3.02 -30.82
CA GLU A 464 -8.98 -2.30 -30.56
C GLU A 464 -9.58 -2.64 -29.17
N ASN A 465 -9.45 -3.89 -28.74
CA ASN A 465 -9.95 -4.37 -27.45
C ASN A 465 -8.96 -4.23 -26.28
N HIS A 466 -7.81 -3.56 -26.48
CA HIS A 466 -6.77 -3.42 -25.45
C HIS A 466 -7.34 -2.81 -24.16
N GLY A 467 -8.05 -1.68 -24.28
CA GLY A 467 -8.66 -1.00 -23.12
C GLY A 467 -9.65 -1.87 -22.35
N GLU A 468 -10.48 -2.67 -23.04
CA GLU A 468 -11.45 -3.56 -22.38
C GLU A 468 -10.77 -4.75 -21.68
N LEU A 469 -9.70 -5.30 -22.26
CA LEU A 469 -8.90 -6.33 -21.60
C LEU A 469 -8.17 -5.77 -20.38
N LEU A 470 -7.71 -4.52 -20.47
CA LEU A 470 -7.11 -3.81 -19.35
C LEU A 470 -8.14 -3.59 -18.24
N ARG A 471 -9.38 -3.17 -18.58
CA ARG A 471 -10.49 -3.05 -17.64
C ARG A 471 -10.75 -4.36 -16.90
N LYS A 472 -10.83 -5.48 -17.63
CA LYS A 472 -11.01 -6.82 -17.04
C LYS A 472 -9.90 -7.18 -16.06
N ALA A 473 -8.65 -6.88 -16.39
CA ALA A 473 -7.52 -7.10 -15.49
C ALA A 473 -7.63 -6.31 -14.19
N ILE A 474 -7.99 -5.02 -14.28
CA ILE A 474 -8.13 -4.13 -13.13
C ILE A 474 -9.33 -4.50 -12.26
N VAL A 475 -10.45 -4.88 -12.89
CA VAL A 475 -11.64 -5.39 -12.18
C VAL A 475 -11.32 -6.68 -11.45
N GLU A 476 -10.67 -7.65 -12.11
CA GLU A 476 -10.31 -8.92 -11.46
C GLU A 476 -9.39 -8.66 -10.26
N TYR A 477 -8.34 -7.86 -10.45
CA TYR A 477 -7.41 -7.51 -9.38
C TYR A 477 -8.11 -6.84 -8.19
N SER A 478 -8.93 -5.82 -8.44
CA SER A 478 -9.59 -5.07 -7.36
C SER A 478 -10.67 -5.89 -6.67
N SER A 479 -11.42 -6.71 -7.41
CA SER A 479 -12.50 -7.54 -6.84
C SER A 479 -12.00 -8.65 -5.92
N HIS A 480 -10.76 -9.15 -6.11
CA HIS A 480 -10.15 -10.12 -5.19
C HIS A 480 -9.78 -9.53 -3.82
N ARG A 481 -9.78 -8.20 -3.70
CA ARG A 481 -9.35 -7.44 -2.52
C ARG A 481 -10.51 -6.83 -1.74
N ILE A 482 -11.74 -7.17 -2.14
CA ILE A 482 -12.98 -6.95 -1.38
C ILE A 482 -13.33 -8.27 -0.69
#